data_AF-A0A2T3IUG9-F1
#
_entry.id   AF-A0A2T3IUG9-F1
#
_cell.length_a   1.000
_cell.length_b   1.000
_cell.length_c   1.000
_cell.angle_alpha   90.00
_cell.angle_beta   90.00
_cell.angle_gamma   90.00
#
_symmetry.space_group_name_H-M   'P 1'
#
loop_
_entity.id
_entity.type
_entity.pdbx_description
1 polymer ?
#
loop_
_entity_poly.entity_id
_entity_poly.type
_entity_poly.pdbx_seq_one_letter_code
_entity_poly.pdbx_strand_id
1 'polypeptide(L)'
;MNTEQNEERSTEDIILPGDMLRQAREKLGYSQKDVASRLRLRLSVVSDIEDNHFEQAQLATFTRGYVRSYAKFVGLNEADVLAKLDQQGHAQPQEQEMQSFSRRTKREAHDSRIMRLTWALGALFVGLTGIWWWQSLQMTPEAELTAAPAEVQALDEAIANAGNGSSTAVLTAVTEPGLDDSASVVSTVDAEQPVQLPTIEPEPQASFEDSFTEPQKLADTDVDSADSLAAEQLSDVVSEEETVVASSDLELSFTGDCWIDIRDANGRRLDTGIKKAGDVLKLDGNEPFRVVLGAPSVVTINYKGKPVDLSRYPAGKVARLKLPQ
;
A
#
# COMPACT_ATOMS: atom_id res chain seq x y z
N MET A 1 39.28 -29.19 58.85
CA MET A 1 38.44 -30.07 58.03
C MET A 1 37.48 -29.17 57.28
N ASN A 2 37.89 -28.70 56.10
CA ASN A 2 37.06 -27.86 55.25
C ASN A 2 36.18 -28.78 54.41
N THR A 3 34.89 -28.54 54.50
CA THR A 3 33.81 -29.20 53.76
C THR A 3 33.93 -28.89 52.28
N GLU A 4 34.56 -29.80 51.53
CA GLU A 4 34.29 -29.99 50.09
C GLU A 4 32.91 -30.60 49.96
N GLN A 5 31.87 -29.77 50.01
CA GLN A 5 30.50 -30.20 49.75
C GLN A 5 30.14 -29.84 48.33
N ASN A 6 30.61 -30.68 47.42
CA ASN A 6 29.91 -31.15 46.22
C ASN A 6 28.75 -30.25 45.74
N GLU A 7 29.07 -29.18 45.01
CA GLU A 7 28.11 -28.48 44.15
C GLU A 7 27.86 -29.29 42.87
N GLU A 8 27.48 -30.57 43.00
CA GLU A 8 26.76 -31.25 41.93
C GLU A 8 25.30 -30.78 42.01
N ARG A 9 25.07 -29.54 41.57
CA ARG A 9 23.76 -29.18 41.03
C ARG A 9 23.59 -30.06 39.81
N SER A 10 22.77 -31.08 39.93
CA SER A 10 22.19 -31.82 38.82
C SER A 10 21.61 -30.80 37.84
N THR A 11 22.38 -30.41 36.83
CA THR A 11 21.84 -29.89 35.58
C THR A 11 20.99 -31.01 35.04
N GLU A 12 19.69 -30.96 35.33
CA GLU A 12 18.70 -31.68 34.54
C GLU A 12 19.05 -31.41 33.08
N ASP A 13 19.35 -32.46 32.31
CA ASP A 13 19.70 -32.36 30.89
C ASP A 13 18.48 -31.81 30.14
N ILE A 14 18.31 -30.49 30.15
CA ILE A 14 17.28 -29.80 29.38
C ILE A 14 17.76 -29.89 27.93
N ILE A 15 17.32 -30.92 27.22
CA ILE A 15 17.59 -31.06 25.79
C ILE A 15 16.89 -29.88 25.09
N LEU A 16 17.70 -28.98 24.53
CA LEU A 16 17.23 -27.82 23.77
C LEU A 16 16.84 -28.23 22.35
N PRO A 17 15.98 -27.47 21.66
CA PRO A 17 15.52 -27.82 20.31
C PRO A 17 16.67 -27.96 19.31
N GLY A 18 17.70 -27.12 19.40
CA GLY A 18 18.91 -27.20 18.57
C GLY A 18 19.70 -28.47 18.79
N ASP A 19 19.78 -28.95 20.05
CA ASP A 19 20.48 -30.20 20.39
C ASP A 19 19.75 -31.41 19.82
N MET A 20 18.41 -31.41 19.86
CA MET A 20 17.60 -32.48 19.25
C MET A 20 17.90 -32.60 17.75
N LEU A 21 17.93 -31.47 17.05
CA LEU A 21 18.18 -31.41 15.61
C LEU A 21 19.62 -31.84 15.28
N ARG A 22 20.60 -31.35 16.04
CA ARG A 22 22.02 -31.71 15.91
C ARG A 22 22.23 -33.21 16.06
N GLN A 23 21.70 -33.80 17.13
CA GLN A 23 21.82 -35.23 17.40
C GLN A 23 21.15 -36.08 16.31
N ALA A 24 19.99 -35.67 15.81
CA ALA A 24 19.30 -36.37 14.73
C ALA A 24 20.07 -36.25 13.39
N ARG A 25 20.63 -35.07 13.08
CA ARG A 25 21.51 -34.87 11.92
C ARG A 25 22.72 -35.80 11.98
N GLU A 26 23.40 -35.86 13.13
CA GLU A 26 24.59 -36.68 13.32
C GLU A 26 24.30 -38.18 13.24
N LYS A 27 23.16 -38.64 13.77
CA LYS A 27 22.69 -40.02 13.61
C LYS A 27 22.47 -40.41 12.15
N LEU A 28 22.12 -39.45 11.30
CA LEU A 28 21.94 -39.64 9.86
C LEU A 28 23.26 -39.46 9.07
N GLY A 29 24.35 -39.07 9.72
CA GLY A 29 25.65 -38.86 9.08
C GLY A 29 25.75 -37.61 8.20
N TYR A 30 24.84 -36.65 8.34
CA TYR A 30 24.87 -35.40 7.57
C TYR A 30 25.78 -34.36 8.21
N SER A 31 26.52 -33.63 7.39
CA SER A 31 27.18 -32.40 7.83
C SER A 31 26.20 -31.23 7.88
N GLN A 32 26.52 -30.18 8.64
CA GLN A 32 25.72 -28.94 8.62
C GLN A 32 25.62 -28.34 7.21
N LYS A 33 26.67 -28.50 6.38
CA LYS A 33 26.68 -28.05 4.98
C LYS A 33 25.69 -28.81 4.11
N ASP A 34 25.51 -30.11 4.36
CA ASP A 34 24.53 -30.93 3.63
C ASP A 34 23.11 -30.48 3.95
N VAL A 35 22.82 -30.25 5.23
CA VAL A 35 21.54 -29.71 5.68
C VAL A 35 21.28 -28.34 5.08
N ALA A 36 22.25 -27.43 5.16
CA ALA A 36 22.16 -26.09 4.58
C ALA A 36 21.83 -26.15 3.08
N SER A 37 22.54 -27.01 2.33
CA SER A 37 22.33 -27.17 0.89
C SER A 37 20.95 -27.75 0.57
N ARG A 38 20.50 -28.77 1.33
CA ARG A 38 19.23 -29.47 1.10
C ARG A 38 18.01 -28.62 1.46
N LEU A 39 18.11 -27.87 2.55
CA LEU A 39 17.05 -26.97 3.03
C LEU A 39 17.12 -25.58 2.40
N ARG A 40 18.13 -25.31 1.55
CA ARG A 40 18.41 -24.00 0.95
C ARG A 40 18.56 -22.90 2.00
N LEU A 41 19.20 -23.23 3.11
CA LEU A 41 19.54 -22.31 4.18
C LEU A 41 21.00 -21.91 4.08
N ARG A 42 21.35 -20.74 4.62
CA ARG A 42 22.77 -20.38 4.82
C ARG A 42 23.35 -21.28 5.91
N LEU A 43 24.64 -21.61 5.79
CA LEU A 43 25.33 -22.43 6.81
C LEU A 43 25.27 -21.79 8.20
N SER A 44 25.38 -20.45 8.28
CA SER A 44 25.25 -19.72 9.53
C SER A 44 23.90 -19.99 10.21
N VAL A 45 22.80 -19.99 9.45
CA VAL A 45 21.45 -20.23 9.98
C VAL A 45 21.33 -21.65 10.56
N VAL A 46 21.96 -22.65 9.94
CA VAL A 46 21.96 -24.02 10.47
C VAL A 46 22.78 -24.10 11.77
N SER A 47 23.93 -23.43 11.84
CA SER A 47 24.72 -23.31 13.08
C SER A 47 23.91 -22.61 14.17
N ASP A 48 23.32 -21.46 13.86
CA ASP A 48 22.51 -20.66 14.80
C ASP A 48 21.35 -21.49 15.37
N ILE A 49 20.67 -22.28 14.53
CA ILE A 49 19.61 -23.20 14.97
C ILE A 49 20.15 -24.28 15.90
N GLU A 50 21.28 -24.91 15.55
CA GLU A 50 21.88 -25.97 16.36
C GLU A 50 22.47 -25.45 17.67
N ASP A 51 22.95 -24.21 17.71
CA ASP A 51 23.51 -23.54 18.89
C ASP A 51 22.44 -22.83 19.73
N ASN A 52 21.15 -22.94 19.34
CA ASN A 52 20.00 -22.30 19.98
C ASN A 52 20.07 -20.75 20.02
N HIS A 53 20.78 -20.14 19.06
CA HIS A 53 20.86 -18.70 18.90
C HIS A 53 19.78 -18.19 17.94
N PHE A 54 18.70 -17.63 18.50
CA PHE A 54 17.53 -17.18 17.72
C PHE A 54 17.36 -15.63 17.72
N GLU A 55 18.42 -14.89 18.05
CA GLU A 55 18.37 -13.47 18.48
C GLU A 55 18.37 -12.41 17.36
N GLN A 56 18.53 -12.75 16.08
CA GLN A 56 18.36 -11.72 15.05
C GLN A 56 16.86 -11.43 14.81
N ALA A 57 16.45 -10.20 15.05
CA ALA A 57 15.11 -9.68 14.71
C ALA A 57 14.68 -9.92 13.25
N GLN A 58 15.62 -10.18 12.33
CA GLN A 58 15.34 -10.58 10.94
C GLN A 58 15.12 -12.09 10.75
N LEU A 59 15.57 -12.93 11.68
CA LEU A 59 15.36 -14.38 11.69
C LEU A 59 14.07 -14.78 12.42
N ALA A 60 13.65 -14.07 13.48
CA ALA A 60 12.51 -14.46 14.31
C ALA A 60 11.21 -14.78 13.53
N THR A 61 10.92 -14.05 12.44
CA THR A 61 9.76 -14.32 11.58
C THR A 61 9.84 -15.66 10.85
N PHE A 62 11.05 -16.14 10.55
CA PHE A 62 11.29 -17.34 9.75
C PHE A 62 11.87 -18.52 10.56
N THR A 63 12.41 -18.29 11.77
CA THR A 63 13.05 -19.31 12.63
C THR A 63 12.16 -20.52 12.83
N ARG A 64 10.88 -20.30 13.17
CA ARG A 64 9.91 -21.39 13.36
C ARG A 64 9.74 -22.26 12.12
N GLY A 65 9.76 -21.64 10.92
CA GLY A 65 9.70 -22.34 9.65
C GLY A 65 10.96 -23.15 9.34
N TYR A 66 12.13 -22.58 9.64
CA TYR A 66 13.42 -23.27 9.46
C TYR A 66 13.56 -24.46 10.40
N VAL A 67 13.25 -24.29 11.69
CA VAL A 67 13.25 -25.38 12.68
C VAL A 67 12.29 -26.49 12.29
N ARG A 68 11.08 -26.15 11.83
CA ARG A 68 10.10 -27.13 11.30
C ARG A 68 10.66 -27.90 10.11
N SER A 69 11.20 -27.19 9.12
CA SER A 69 11.76 -27.82 7.91
C SER A 69 12.95 -28.72 8.24
N TYR A 70 13.75 -28.34 9.23
CA TYR A 70 14.89 -29.13 9.68
C TYR A 70 14.40 -30.38 10.42
N ALA A 71 13.48 -30.26 11.39
CA ALA A 71 12.87 -31.40 12.09
C ALA A 71 12.31 -32.44 11.11
N LYS A 72 11.58 -31.98 10.08
CA LYS A 72 11.07 -32.84 9.01
C LYS A 72 12.16 -33.54 8.22
N PHE A 73 13.27 -32.84 7.91
CA PHE A 73 14.39 -33.42 7.18
C PHE A 73 15.10 -34.52 7.96
N VAL A 74 15.26 -34.36 9.28
CA VAL A 74 15.91 -35.37 10.15
C VAL A 74 14.94 -36.42 10.69
N GLY A 75 13.66 -36.37 10.31
CA GLY A 75 12.65 -37.35 10.72
C GLY A 75 12.18 -37.22 12.17
N LEU A 76 12.37 -36.06 12.80
CA LEU A 76 11.82 -35.76 14.13
C LEU A 76 10.37 -35.28 14.03
N ASN A 77 9.61 -35.46 15.11
CA ASN A 77 8.27 -34.91 15.21
C ASN A 77 8.33 -33.38 15.30
N GLU A 78 7.74 -32.71 14.32
CA GLU A 78 7.72 -31.25 14.23
C GLU A 78 7.08 -30.60 15.46
N ALA A 79 6.01 -31.17 16.00
CA ALA A 79 5.28 -30.59 17.12
C ALA A 79 6.13 -30.60 18.40
N ASP A 80 6.90 -31.66 18.63
CA ASP A 80 7.73 -31.81 19.83
C ASP A 80 8.89 -30.83 19.83
N VAL A 81 9.57 -30.68 18.69
CA VAL A 81 10.68 -29.72 18.53
C VAL A 81 10.17 -28.28 18.63
N LEU A 82 9.02 -27.98 18.03
CA LEU A 82 8.42 -26.65 18.09
C LEU A 82 7.91 -26.31 19.49
N ALA A 83 7.37 -27.27 20.25
CA ALA A 83 6.97 -27.04 21.63
C ALA A 83 8.18 -26.66 22.52
N LYS A 84 9.34 -27.29 22.28
CA LYS A 84 10.59 -26.93 22.98
C LYS A 84 11.11 -25.55 22.56
N LEU A 85 10.97 -25.18 21.29
CA LEU A 85 11.30 -23.84 20.81
C LEU A 85 10.39 -22.76 21.42
N ASP A 86 9.09 -23.05 21.53
CA ASP A 86 8.10 -22.12 22.10
C ASP A 86 8.37 -21.89 23.61
N GLN A 87 8.83 -22.90 24.34
CA GLN A 87 9.27 -22.77 25.74
C GLN A 87 10.47 -21.83 25.92
N GLN A 88 11.30 -21.63 24.88
CA GLN A 88 12.45 -20.73 24.93
C GLN A 88 12.10 -19.27 24.56
N GLY A 89 10.83 -18.95 24.27
CA GLY A 89 10.38 -17.57 24.02
C GLY A 89 10.74 -16.98 22.65
N HIS A 90 11.33 -17.77 21.74
CA HIS A 90 11.87 -17.29 20.46
C HIS A 90 10.95 -17.50 19.24
N ALA A 91 9.71 -17.97 19.42
CA ALA A 91 8.86 -18.41 18.29
C ALA A 91 7.42 -17.90 18.30
N GLN A 92 7.09 -16.92 19.15
CA GLN A 92 5.80 -16.24 19.07
C GLN A 92 5.96 -14.97 18.24
N PRO A 93 5.43 -14.91 17.00
CA PRO A 93 5.33 -13.66 16.29
C PRO A 93 4.52 -12.71 17.16
N GLN A 94 5.14 -11.64 17.64
CA GLN A 94 4.38 -10.53 18.17
C GLN A 94 3.56 -10.02 17.00
N GLU A 95 2.25 -10.25 17.04
CA GLU A 95 1.31 -9.78 16.03
C GLU A 95 1.43 -8.25 15.97
N GLN A 96 2.31 -7.75 15.11
CA GLN A 96 2.28 -6.36 14.72
C GLN A 96 0.97 -6.21 13.97
N GLU A 97 -0.01 -5.59 14.63
CA GLU A 97 -1.24 -5.13 14.01
C GLU A 97 -0.86 -4.52 12.66
N MET A 98 -1.36 -5.14 11.59
CA MET A 98 -1.05 -4.70 10.24
C MET A 98 -1.46 -3.24 10.14
N GLN A 99 -0.47 -2.34 10.18
CA GLN A 99 -0.67 -0.94 9.87
C GLN A 99 -1.06 -0.92 8.41
N SER A 100 -2.37 -0.87 8.18
CA SER A 100 -2.93 -0.80 6.84
C SER A 100 -2.37 0.45 6.16
N PHE A 101 -1.46 0.24 5.20
CA PHE A 101 -1.00 1.28 4.30
C PHE A 101 -2.09 1.75 3.33
N SER A 102 -3.36 1.32 3.50
CA SER A 102 -4.52 1.88 2.77
C SER A 102 -5.14 3.10 3.45
N ARG A 103 -4.57 3.61 4.57
CA ARG A 103 -5.07 4.81 5.28
C ARG A 103 -4.84 6.14 4.55
N ARG A 104 -5.12 6.23 3.24
CA ARG A 104 -5.20 7.54 2.57
C ARG A 104 -6.38 7.71 1.62
N THR A 105 -7.52 7.08 1.88
CA THR A 105 -8.80 7.56 1.33
C THR A 105 -9.98 7.20 2.24
N LYS A 106 -9.96 7.62 3.51
CA LYS A 106 -11.18 7.91 4.27
C LYS A 106 -10.92 9.09 5.16
N ARG A 107 -11.11 10.29 4.60
CA ARG A 107 -11.24 11.51 5.37
C ARG A 107 -12.67 11.54 5.91
N GLU A 108 -12.96 10.67 6.86
CA GLU A 108 -14.19 10.66 7.63
C GLU A 108 -13.82 10.58 9.11
N ALA A 109 -13.39 11.71 9.61
CA ALA A 109 -13.62 12.10 10.99
C ALA A 109 -13.85 13.61 10.91
N HIS A 110 -15.09 14.00 10.60
CA HIS A 110 -15.53 15.33 10.95
C HIS A 110 -15.36 15.42 12.46
N ASP A 111 -14.42 16.24 12.91
CA ASP A 111 -14.05 16.37 14.31
C ASP A 111 -15.33 16.59 15.12
N SER A 112 -15.59 15.71 16.10
CA SER A 112 -16.78 15.79 16.97
C SER A 112 -16.92 17.17 17.62
N ARG A 113 -15.80 17.91 17.74
CA ARG A 113 -15.77 19.29 18.22
C ARG A 113 -16.42 20.26 17.25
N ILE A 114 -16.24 20.09 15.93
CA ILE A 114 -16.86 20.96 14.92
C ILE A 114 -18.38 20.73 14.90
N MET A 115 -18.84 19.48 14.98
CA MET A 115 -20.27 19.16 15.11
C MET A 115 -20.89 19.80 16.37
N ARG A 116 -20.21 19.72 17.52
CA ARG A 116 -20.66 20.36 18.76
C ARG A 116 -20.68 21.88 18.66
N LEU A 117 -19.67 22.47 17.99
CA LEU A 117 -19.62 23.91 17.75
C LEU A 117 -20.76 24.37 16.85
N THR A 118 -21.05 23.66 15.76
CA THR A 118 -22.17 23.95 14.86
C THR A 118 -23.51 23.84 15.59
N TRP A 119 -23.69 22.83 16.43
CA TRP A 119 -24.92 22.67 17.22
C TRP A 119 -25.08 23.76 18.29
N ALA A 120 -23.99 24.11 18.99
CA ALA A 120 -24.00 25.21 19.96
C ALA A 120 -24.32 26.56 19.30
N LEU A 121 -23.75 26.83 18.12
CA LEU A 121 -24.01 28.05 17.37
C LEU A 121 -25.46 28.09 16.85
N GLY A 122 -25.98 26.95 16.39
CA GLY A 122 -27.39 26.82 16.01
C GLY A 122 -28.34 27.06 17.18
N ALA A 123 -28.07 26.45 18.34
CA ALA A 123 -28.88 26.65 19.55
C ALA A 123 -28.84 28.10 20.04
N LEU A 124 -27.67 28.75 19.97
CA LEU A 124 -27.53 30.19 20.28
C LEU A 124 -28.40 31.05 19.35
N PHE A 125 -28.34 30.79 18.05
CA PHE A 125 -29.08 31.57 17.05
C PHE A 125 -30.60 31.43 17.23
N VAL A 126 -31.08 30.21 17.46
CA VAL A 126 -32.50 29.94 17.77
C VAL A 126 -32.92 30.60 19.08
N GLY A 127 -32.06 30.55 20.11
CA GLY A 127 -32.32 31.21 21.39
C GLY A 127 -32.46 32.73 21.27
N LEU A 128 -31.53 33.39 20.57
CA LEU A 128 -31.60 34.83 20.32
C LEU A 128 -32.85 35.22 19.52
N THR A 129 -33.20 34.41 18.52
CA THR A 129 -34.40 34.62 17.69
C THR A 129 -35.68 34.50 18.52
N GLY A 130 -35.75 33.51 19.43
CA GLY A 130 -36.89 33.32 20.33
C GLY A 130 -37.03 34.46 21.35
N ILE A 131 -35.92 34.92 21.93
CA ILE A 131 -35.91 36.07 22.87
C ILE A 131 -36.37 37.35 22.17
N TRP A 132 -35.88 37.60 20.95
CA TRP A 132 -36.28 38.75 20.16
C TRP A 132 -37.78 38.72 19.80
N TRP A 133 -38.30 37.54 19.43
CA TRP A 133 -39.72 37.36 19.15
C TRP A 133 -40.58 37.60 20.39
N TRP A 134 -40.15 37.11 21.56
CA TRP A 134 -40.84 37.39 22.83
C TRP A 134 -40.81 38.90 23.15
N GLN A 135 -39.67 39.58 23.03
CA GLN A 135 -39.60 41.03 23.22
C GLN A 135 -40.51 41.79 22.25
N SER A 136 -40.60 41.35 21.00
CA SER A 136 -41.49 41.94 20.01
C SER A 136 -42.97 41.85 20.41
N LEU A 137 -43.39 40.82 21.16
CA LEU A 137 -44.76 40.70 21.67
C LEU A 137 -45.03 41.61 22.88
N GLN A 138 -44.01 42.11 23.57
CA GLN A 138 -44.18 43.04 24.69
C GLN A 138 -44.16 44.51 24.25
N MET A 139 -43.69 44.81 23.04
CA MET A 139 -43.75 46.16 22.47
C MET A 139 -45.00 46.39 21.62
N THR A 140 -46.17 46.26 22.25
CA THR A 140 -47.37 46.98 21.82
C THR A 140 -47.96 47.75 23.02
N PRO A 141 -47.36 48.88 23.43
CA PRO A 141 -48.07 49.87 24.22
C PRO A 141 -49.03 50.64 23.30
N GLU A 142 -50.30 50.47 23.61
CA GLU A 142 -51.50 51.20 23.19
C GLU A 142 -51.28 52.49 22.37
N ALA A 143 -51.86 52.47 21.18
CA ALA A 143 -52.30 53.68 20.51
C ALA A 143 -53.47 54.32 21.28
N GLU A 144 -53.48 55.65 21.27
CA GLU A 144 -54.65 56.54 21.37
C GLU A 144 -55.49 56.56 22.66
N LEU A 145 -55.58 57.75 23.28
CA LEU A 145 -56.82 58.57 23.31
C LEU A 145 -56.71 59.67 24.39
N THR A 146 -56.19 60.86 24.06
CA THR A 146 -56.68 62.10 24.68
C THR A 146 -56.47 63.33 23.80
N ALA A 147 -57.55 63.74 23.13
CA ALA A 147 -58.01 65.10 22.83
C ALA A 147 -57.08 66.16 22.17
N ALA A 148 -57.50 66.59 20.98
CA ALA A 148 -57.13 67.77 20.18
C ALA A 148 -57.43 69.13 20.88
N PRO A 149 -57.32 70.34 20.27
CA PRO A 149 -56.89 70.74 18.90
C PRO A 149 -56.00 72.04 18.89
N ALA A 150 -55.92 72.73 17.73
CA ALA A 150 -55.30 74.05 17.45
C ALA A 150 -53.79 73.98 17.09
N GLU A 151 -53.23 74.68 16.09
CA GLU A 151 -53.68 75.73 15.20
C GLU A 151 -52.59 75.89 14.11
N VAL A 152 -53.01 76.16 12.86
CA VAL A 152 -52.38 76.97 11.78
C VAL A 152 -50.85 77.18 11.66
N GLN A 153 -50.40 76.93 10.42
CA GLN A 153 -49.61 77.83 9.52
C GLN A 153 -48.08 77.77 9.40
N ALA A 154 -47.67 78.06 8.14
CA ALA A 154 -46.35 78.33 7.54
C ALA A 154 -45.45 77.11 7.31
N LEU A 155 -44.98 76.72 6.11
CA LEU A 155 -44.59 77.46 4.89
C LEU A 155 -43.93 78.80 5.20
N ASP A 156 -42.65 78.80 5.56
CA ASP A 156 -41.63 79.50 4.77
C ASP A 156 -40.19 79.23 5.27
N GLU A 157 -39.27 79.21 4.32
CA GLU A 157 -37.98 79.89 4.40
C GLU A 157 -36.97 79.56 5.52
N ALA A 158 -35.96 78.73 5.20
CA ALA A 158 -34.56 79.06 5.50
C ALA A 158 -33.60 78.11 4.75
N ILE A 159 -33.31 78.47 3.51
CA ILE A 159 -32.01 78.24 2.89
C ILE A 159 -30.94 78.81 3.82
N ALA A 160 -30.03 77.98 4.33
CA ALA A 160 -28.72 78.44 4.78
C ALA A 160 -27.73 77.26 4.91
N ASN A 161 -26.76 77.25 3.99
CA ASN A 161 -25.38 76.79 4.18
C ASN A 161 -25.16 75.28 4.38
N ALA A 162 -24.77 74.56 3.33
CA ALA A 162 -23.43 74.58 2.72
C ALA A 162 -22.30 74.26 3.71
N GLY A 163 -21.73 73.07 3.52
CA GLY A 163 -20.30 72.79 3.63
C GLY A 163 -19.65 73.00 4.99
N ASN A 164 -19.28 71.91 5.65
CA ASN A 164 -17.93 71.86 6.21
C ASN A 164 -17.44 70.41 6.35
N GLY A 165 -16.47 70.06 5.51
CA GLY A 165 -15.55 68.97 5.76
C GLY A 165 -14.56 69.36 6.86
N SER A 166 -14.13 68.35 7.61
CA SER A 166 -12.97 68.40 8.50
C SER A 166 -12.28 67.06 8.34
N SER A 167 -11.05 67.04 7.81
CA SER A 167 -9.79 66.92 8.58
C SER A 167 -9.52 65.47 9.01
N THR A 168 -8.34 64.86 8.95
CA THR A 168 -6.96 65.31 8.64
C THR A 168 -6.10 64.05 8.53
N ALA A 169 -5.05 64.12 7.71
CA ALA A 169 -4.01 63.11 7.51
C ALA A 169 -3.10 62.90 8.73
N VAL A 170 -2.54 61.70 8.90
CA VAL A 170 -1.23 61.50 9.55
C VAL A 170 -0.44 60.39 8.83
N LEU A 171 0.76 60.77 8.39
CA LEU A 171 1.85 59.98 7.79
C LEU A 171 2.79 59.48 8.90
N THR A 172 3.39 58.28 8.78
CA THR A 172 4.68 57.83 9.42
C THR A 172 4.98 56.40 8.92
N ALA A 173 6.19 55.88 8.62
CA ALA A 173 7.51 56.36 8.19
C ALA A 173 8.42 55.10 8.01
N VAL A 174 9.39 55.14 7.07
CA VAL A 174 10.82 54.69 7.22
C VAL A 174 11.09 53.16 7.38
N THR A 175 12.17 52.49 6.94
CA THR A 175 13.35 52.66 6.05
C THR A 175 14.16 51.33 6.17
N GLU A 176 14.70 50.78 5.08
CA GLU A 176 15.78 49.73 5.00
C GLU A 176 17.18 50.37 5.26
N PRO A 177 18.35 49.68 5.50
CA PRO A 177 18.85 48.44 4.84
C PRO A 177 19.90 47.57 5.65
N GLY A 178 20.53 46.58 4.97
CA GLY A 178 21.91 46.03 5.20
C GLY A 178 22.00 44.64 5.88
N LEU A 179 22.44 43.54 5.23
CA LEU A 179 23.75 43.07 4.70
C LEU A 179 24.77 42.52 5.73
N ASP A 180 25.57 41.54 5.27
CA ASP A 180 26.78 40.87 5.84
C ASP A 180 26.50 39.47 6.46
N ASP A 181 26.85 38.32 5.86
CA ASP A 181 28.13 37.76 5.40
C ASP A 181 29.13 37.38 6.52
N SER A 182 29.31 36.07 6.75
CA SER A 182 30.64 35.44 6.84
C SER A 182 30.57 33.95 7.15
N ALA A 183 31.41 33.24 6.41
CA ALA A 183 31.65 31.81 6.39
C ALA A 183 32.71 31.35 7.41
N SER A 184 33.14 30.08 7.24
CA SER A 184 34.44 29.48 7.64
C SER A 184 34.42 28.72 8.99
N VAL A 185 35.05 27.56 9.23
CA VAL A 185 36.15 26.82 8.56
C VAL A 185 36.22 25.37 9.11
N VAL A 186 36.36 24.37 8.22
CA VAL A 186 37.48 23.39 8.12
C VAL A 186 37.73 22.31 9.18
N SER A 187 37.78 21.04 8.71
CA SER A 187 38.95 20.14 8.81
C SER A 187 38.81 18.92 7.90
N THR A 188 39.36 19.03 6.69
CA THR A 188 40.15 17.99 5.99
C THR A 188 41.48 17.84 6.73
N VAL A 189 42.15 16.70 6.85
CA VAL A 189 42.94 15.90 5.87
C VAL A 189 43.21 14.54 6.57
N ASP A 190 43.41 13.41 5.90
CA ASP A 190 44.72 13.10 5.30
C ASP A 190 44.64 11.84 4.41
N ALA A 191 45.52 11.82 3.42
CA ALA A 191 45.59 10.89 2.30
C ALA A 191 46.93 10.10 2.34
N GLU A 192 47.18 9.35 1.27
CA GLU A 192 48.42 8.67 0.87
C GLU A 192 48.59 7.21 1.36
N GLN A 193 49.00 6.22 0.57
CA GLN A 193 49.37 6.09 -0.86
C GLN A 193 49.53 4.57 -1.18
N PRO A 194 49.80 4.16 -2.44
CA PRO A 194 49.48 2.85 -3.01
C PRO A 194 50.65 1.84 -3.03
N VAL A 195 50.35 0.55 -3.23
CA VAL A 195 51.33 -0.46 -3.73
C VAL A 195 50.62 -1.49 -4.65
N GLN A 196 51.38 -2.00 -5.61
CA GLN A 196 51.04 -2.55 -6.93
C GLN A 196 50.71 -4.06 -6.99
N LEU A 197 50.05 -4.47 -8.10
CA LEU A 197 50.03 -5.81 -8.75
C LEU A 197 51.46 -6.24 -9.20
N PRO A 198 51.79 -7.49 -9.64
CA PRO A 198 50.93 -8.54 -10.25
C PRO A 198 51.28 -10.00 -9.81
N THR A 199 50.55 -11.01 -10.30
CA THR A 199 51.12 -12.24 -10.96
C THR A 199 50.00 -13.20 -11.37
N ILE A 200 50.11 -13.66 -12.60
CA ILE A 200 49.28 -14.61 -13.34
C ILE A 200 49.89 -16.01 -13.16
N GLU A 201 49.07 -17.01 -12.88
CA GLU A 201 49.37 -18.43 -13.18
C GLU A 201 48.03 -19.13 -13.50
N PRO A 202 47.78 -19.53 -14.75
CA PRO A 202 46.72 -20.45 -15.12
C PRO A 202 47.35 -21.80 -15.45
N GLU A 203 46.96 -22.86 -14.75
CA GLU A 203 47.19 -24.22 -15.25
C GLU A 203 45.92 -25.08 -15.23
N PRO A 204 45.84 -26.02 -16.20
CA PRO A 204 44.60 -26.51 -16.77
C PRO A 204 44.32 -27.93 -16.29
N GLN A 205 43.04 -28.35 -16.23
CA GLN A 205 42.69 -29.72 -16.62
C GLN A 205 41.31 -29.76 -17.27
N ALA A 206 41.35 -30.17 -18.54
CA ALA A 206 40.24 -30.60 -19.35
C ALA A 206 39.74 -31.98 -18.90
N SER A 207 38.44 -32.22 -19.01
CA SER A 207 37.88 -33.37 -19.74
C SER A 207 36.35 -33.23 -19.75
N PHE A 208 35.82 -32.86 -20.91
CA PHE A 208 34.42 -33.01 -21.25
C PHE A 208 34.35 -34.16 -22.25
N GLU A 209 34.15 -35.37 -21.75
CA GLU A 209 33.72 -36.53 -22.52
C GLU A 209 32.54 -37.13 -21.76
N ASP A 210 31.32 -36.85 -22.23
CA ASP A 210 30.54 -37.95 -22.78
C ASP A 210 29.50 -37.41 -23.76
N SER A 211 29.64 -37.91 -24.98
CA SER A 211 28.76 -37.70 -26.10
C SER A 211 27.96 -38.99 -26.22
N PHE A 212 26.68 -38.95 -25.85
CA PHE A 212 25.75 -39.99 -26.27
C PHE A 212 24.58 -39.36 -27.02
N THR A 213 24.78 -39.26 -28.33
CA THR A 213 23.70 -39.26 -29.31
C THR A 213 23.42 -40.71 -29.66
N GLU A 214 22.18 -41.17 -29.49
CA GLU A 214 21.63 -42.24 -30.33
C GLU A 214 20.23 -41.86 -30.81
N PRO A 215 19.96 -41.91 -32.13
CA PRO A 215 18.71 -41.47 -32.73
C PRO A 215 17.73 -42.62 -33.05
N GLN A 216 16.46 -42.20 -33.18
CA GLN A 216 15.36 -42.79 -33.97
C GLN A 216 14.65 -44.07 -33.49
N LYS A 217 13.31 -43.96 -33.39
CA LYS A 217 12.39 -44.77 -34.23
C LYS A 217 11.01 -44.11 -34.37
N LEU A 218 10.61 -43.88 -35.63
CA LEU A 218 9.25 -43.52 -36.07
C LEU A 218 8.36 -44.77 -36.19
N ALA A 219 7.05 -44.59 -35.96
CA ALA A 219 5.89 -45.18 -36.66
C ALA A 219 4.62 -44.59 -36.00
N ASP A 220 3.93 -43.62 -36.58
CA ASP A 220 2.97 -43.68 -37.71
C ASP A 220 1.62 -44.32 -37.32
N THR A 221 0.55 -43.51 -37.28
CA THR A 221 -0.79 -43.87 -37.76
C THR A 221 -1.64 -42.62 -38.00
N ASP A 222 -1.84 -42.31 -39.27
CA ASP A 222 -2.91 -41.46 -39.84
C ASP A 222 -4.30 -42.09 -39.69
N VAL A 223 -5.33 -41.25 -39.47
CA VAL A 223 -6.66 -41.18 -40.16
C VAL A 223 -7.53 -40.15 -39.42
N ASP A 224 -7.72 -38.94 -39.94
CA ASP A 224 -8.73 -38.52 -40.92
C ASP A 224 -10.19 -38.88 -40.54
N SER A 225 -11.00 -37.84 -40.32
CA SER A 225 -12.44 -37.81 -40.65
C SER A 225 -12.96 -36.38 -40.47
N ALA A 226 -13.20 -35.76 -41.62
CA ALA A 226 -13.96 -34.54 -41.79
C ALA A 226 -15.48 -34.78 -41.64
N ASP A 227 -16.18 -33.65 -41.49
CA ASP A 227 -17.50 -33.36 -42.06
C ASP A 227 -18.74 -33.51 -41.16
N SER A 228 -19.34 -32.36 -40.82
CA SER A 228 -20.78 -32.14 -41.01
C SER A 228 -21.15 -30.66 -40.97
N LEU A 229 -21.78 -30.29 -42.08
CA LEU A 229 -22.34 -28.99 -42.47
C LEU A 229 -23.69 -28.68 -41.81
N ALA A 230 -23.91 -27.36 -41.63
CA ALA A 230 -25.11 -26.59 -42.00
C ALA A 230 -26.36 -26.51 -41.08
N ALA A 231 -26.97 -25.31 -41.22
CA ALA A 231 -28.31 -24.83 -40.86
C ALA A 231 -28.52 -24.36 -39.41
N GLU A 232 -29.14 -23.23 -39.07
CA GLU A 232 -29.84 -22.13 -39.77
C GLU A 232 -29.98 -21.02 -38.70
N GLN A 233 -29.45 -19.82 -38.92
CA GLN A 233 -30.19 -18.60 -39.25
C GLN A 233 -31.56 -18.43 -38.52
N LEU A 234 -31.57 -17.64 -37.44
CA LEU A 234 -32.67 -16.74 -37.06
C LEU A 234 -32.05 -15.53 -36.34
N SER A 235 -31.90 -14.44 -37.08
CA SER A 235 -31.54 -13.12 -36.57
C SER A 235 -32.70 -12.20 -36.92
N ASP A 236 -33.49 -11.83 -35.92
CA ASP A 236 -34.58 -10.86 -36.07
C ASP A 236 -34.45 -9.79 -34.96
N VAL A 237 -34.11 -8.59 -35.45
CA VAL A 237 -34.64 -7.28 -35.08
C VAL A 237 -34.27 -6.66 -33.73
N VAL A 238 -33.38 -5.66 -33.86
CA VAL A 238 -33.50 -4.27 -33.38
C VAL A 238 -33.85 -4.05 -31.91
N SER A 239 -32.88 -3.50 -31.18
CA SER A 239 -33.12 -2.27 -30.44
C SER A 239 -31.80 -1.53 -30.28
N GLU A 240 -31.55 -0.56 -31.17
CA GLU A 240 -30.74 0.61 -30.83
C GLU A 240 -31.35 1.25 -29.57
N GLU A 241 -30.68 1.09 -28.44
CA GLU A 241 -30.63 2.15 -27.44
C GLU A 241 -29.24 2.77 -27.52
N GLU A 242 -29.20 3.82 -28.33
CA GLU A 242 -28.22 4.89 -28.31
C GLU A 242 -28.24 5.52 -26.91
N THR A 243 -27.56 4.88 -25.97
CA THR A 243 -27.17 5.54 -24.73
C THR A 243 -25.92 6.35 -25.07
N VAL A 244 -26.08 7.66 -25.08
CA VAL A 244 -25.03 8.67 -25.00
C VAL A 244 -24.11 8.32 -23.83
N VAL A 245 -23.14 7.45 -24.08
CA VAL A 245 -22.11 7.10 -23.13
C VAL A 245 -21.15 8.27 -23.11
N ALA A 246 -21.13 8.97 -21.97
CA ALA A 246 -20.01 9.80 -21.59
C ALA A 246 -18.72 9.10 -22.04
N SER A 247 -18.00 9.73 -22.96
CA SER A 247 -16.86 9.16 -23.66
C SER A 247 -15.73 9.00 -22.66
N SER A 248 -15.69 7.85 -22.00
CA SER A 248 -14.62 7.55 -21.08
C SER A 248 -13.33 7.23 -21.81
N ASP A 249 -12.23 7.77 -21.31
CA ASP A 249 -10.92 7.62 -21.95
C ASP A 249 -10.46 6.15 -21.95
N LEU A 250 -10.85 5.38 -20.93
CA LEU A 250 -10.48 3.98 -20.77
C LEU A 250 -11.69 3.14 -20.30
N GLU A 251 -12.02 2.10 -21.04
CA GLU A 251 -13.06 1.14 -20.71
C GLU A 251 -12.45 -0.28 -20.63
N LEU A 252 -12.76 -1.00 -19.55
CA LEU A 252 -12.34 -2.38 -19.35
C LEU A 252 -13.58 -3.25 -19.12
N SER A 253 -13.69 -4.37 -19.83
CA SER A 253 -14.72 -5.39 -19.59
C SER A 253 -14.07 -6.69 -19.13
N PHE A 254 -14.68 -7.33 -18.15
CA PHE A 254 -14.13 -8.50 -17.46
C PHE A 254 -14.99 -9.73 -17.76
N THR A 255 -14.40 -10.77 -18.34
CA THR A 255 -15.06 -12.09 -18.56
C THR A 255 -14.79 -13.08 -17.43
N GLY A 256 -13.91 -12.73 -16.48
CA GLY A 256 -13.48 -13.56 -15.36
C GLY A 256 -12.93 -12.70 -14.21
N ASP A 257 -12.62 -13.35 -13.09
CA ASP A 257 -12.03 -12.68 -11.93
C ASP A 257 -10.62 -12.18 -12.25
N CYS A 258 -10.38 -10.87 -12.12
CA CYS A 258 -9.09 -10.25 -12.45
C CYS A 258 -8.72 -9.16 -11.45
N TRP A 259 -7.49 -9.22 -10.92
CA TRP A 259 -6.92 -8.14 -10.13
C TRP A 259 -6.40 -7.02 -11.04
N ILE A 260 -6.74 -5.78 -10.71
CA ILE A 260 -6.32 -4.58 -11.45
C ILE A 260 -5.63 -3.54 -10.53
N ASP A 261 -4.65 -2.81 -11.08
CA ASP A 261 -4.16 -1.53 -10.55
C ASP A 261 -3.99 -0.56 -11.72
N ILE A 262 -4.81 0.49 -11.76
CA ILE A 262 -4.85 1.47 -12.84
C ILE A 262 -4.44 2.83 -12.28
N ARG A 263 -3.46 3.46 -12.90
CA ARG A 263 -2.92 4.77 -12.51
C ARG A 263 -2.84 5.71 -13.71
N ASP A 264 -3.09 6.98 -13.45
CA ASP A 264 -2.93 8.10 -14.36
C ASP A 264 -1.44 8.52 -14.47
N ALA A 265 -1.10 9.34 -15.48
CA ALA A 265 0.17 10.07 -15.64
C ALA A 265 0.70 10.71 -14.34
N ASN A 266 -0.20 11.31 -13.57
CA ASN A 266 0.12 11.99 -12.31
C ASN A 266 0.41 11.01 -11.15
N GLY A 267 0.39 9.69 -11.41
CA GLY A 267 0.54 8.65 -10.39
C GLY A 267 -0.70 8.45 -9.51
N ARG A 268 -1.77 9.23 -9.74
CA ARG A 268 -3.07 9.06 -9.11
C ARG A 268 -3.65 7.70 -9.50
N ARG A 269 -3.95 6.87 -8.49
CA ARG A 269 -4.64 5.60 -8.70
C ARG A 269 -6.11 5.89 -9.04
N LEU A 270 -6.54 5.42 -10.20
CA LEU A 270 -7.91 5.56 -10.69
C LEU A 270 -8.79 4.42 -10.15
N ASP A 271 -8.30 3.18 -10.20
CA ASP A 271 -8.98 2.04 -9.59
C ASP A 271 -8.00 0.93 -9.20
N THR A 272 -8.34 0.15 -8.18
CA THR A 272 -7.60 -1.07 -7.79
C THR A 272 -8.51 -2.07 -7.09
N GLY A 273 -8.26 -3.36 -7.29
CA GLY A 273 -8.98 -4.43 -6.63
C GLY A 273 -9.20 -5.63 -7.54
N ILE A 274 -9.98 -6.60 -7.07
CA ILE A 274 -10.42 -7.74 -7.87
C ILE A 274 -11.76 -7.37 -8.50
N LYS A 275 -11.82 -7.39 -9.83
CA LYS A 275 -13.06 -7.29 -10.62
C LYS A 275 -13.56 -8.68 -10.95
N LYS A 276 -14.88 -8.84 -10.99
CA LYS A 276 -15.53 -10.12 -11.25
C LYS A 276 -15.95 -10.23 -12.71
N ALA A 277 -16.26 -11.45 -13.13
CA ALA A 277 -16.88 -11.69 -14.44
C ALA A 277 -18.17 -10.86 -14.61
N GLY A 278 -18.31 -10.18 -15.75
CA GLY A 278 -19.43 -9.31 -16.08
C GLY A 278 -19.25 -7.85 -15.70
N ASP A 279 -18.21 -7.50 -14.94
CA ASP A 279 -17.95 -6.10 -14.59
C ASP A 279 -17.54 -5.29 -15.84
N VAL A 280 -17.99 -4.04 -15.90
CA VAL A 280 -17.54 -3.04 -16.88
C VAL A 280 -17.06 -1.82 -16.12
N LEU A 281 -15.80 -1.45 -16.34
CA LEU A 281 -15.14 -0.34 -15.66
C LEU A 281 -14.83 0.76 -16.67
N LYS A 282 -15.46 1.91 -16.50
CA LYS A 282 -15.21 3.12 -17.28
C LYS A 282 -14.43 4.11 -16.43
N LEU A 283 -13.30 4.58 -16.94
CA LEU A 283 -12.37 5.45 -16.25
C LEU A 283 -11.98 6.62 -17.13
N ASP A 284 -11.90 7.78 -16.49
CA ASP A 284 -11.40 9.01 -17.07
C ASP A 284 -10.10 9.40 -16.36
N GLY A 285 -9.11 9.86 -17.12
CA GLY A 285 -7.83 10.22 -16.55
C GLY A 285 -6.87 10.81 -17.58
N ASN A 286 -5.74 11.31 -17.10
CA ASN A 286 -4.71 11.86 -17.95
C ASN A 286 -3.75 10.78 -18.42
N GLU A 287 -3.33 10.92 -19.67
CA GLU A 287 -2.33 10.08 -20.31
C GLU A 287 -0.92 10.43 -19.85
N PRO A 288 -0.01 9.45 -19.67
CA PRO A 288 -0.20 8.03 -19.95
C PRO A 288 -0.74 7.22 -18.76
N PHE A 289 -1.69 6.33 -19.02
CA PHE A 289 -2.17 5.35 -18.05
C PHE A 289 -1.17 4.23 -17.84
N ARG A 290 -0.96 3.83 -16.59
CA ARG A 290 -0.25 2.60 -16.22
C ARG A 290 -1.27 1.60 -15.73
N VAL A 291 -1.45 0.53 -16.48
CA VAL A 291 -2.44 -0.52 -16.20
C VAL A 291 -1.70 -1.81 -15.90
N VAL A 292 -2.05 -2.41 -14.76
CA VAL A 292 -1.59 -3.74 -14.36
C VAL A 292 -2.78 -4.66 -14.27
N LEU A 293 -2.74 -5.78 -15.00
CA LEU A 293 -3.79 -6.81 -15.01
C LEU A 293 -3.20 -8.13 -14.52
N GLY A 294 -3.84 -8.76 -13.55
CA GLY A 294 -3.42 -10.07 -13.03
C GLY A 294 -3.64 -11.19 -14.05
N ALA A 295 -4.77 -11.18 -14.73
CA ALA A 295 -5.16 -12.16 -15.74
C ALA A 295 -5.60 -11.45 -17.03
N PRO A 296 -4.68 -11.14 -17.97
CA PRO A 296 -5.01 -10.41 -19.19
C PRO A 296 -5.93 -11.17 -20.14
N SER A 297 -5.98 -12.50 -20.06
CA SER A 297 -6.84 -13.34 -20.91
C SER A 297 -8.33 -13.21 -20.63
N VAL A 298 -8.72 -12.63 -19.50
CA VAL A 298 -10.13 -12.47 -19.08
C VAL A 298 -10.57 -10.99 -19.08
N VAL A 299 -9.78 -10.11 -19.69
CA VAL A 299 -10.06 -8.66 -19.72
C VAL A 299 -9.96 -8.17 -21.16
N THR A 300 -10.92 -7.37 -21.60
CA THR A 300 -10.85 -6.60 -22.84
C THR A 300 -10.70 -5.13 -22.49
N ILE A 301 -9.78 -4.43 -23.15
CA ILE A 301 -9.53 -3.00 -22.90
C ILE A 301 -9.81 -2.22 -24.18
N ASN A 302 -10.64 -1.19 -24.05
CA ASN A 302 -10.88 -0.18 -25.07
C ASN A 302 -10.36 1.16 -24.56
N TYR A 303 -9.47 1.79 -25.33
CA TYR A 303 -8.91 3.08 -25.00
C TYR A 303 -9.34 4.10 -26.06
N LYS A 304 -10.13 5.11 -25.66
CA LYS A 304 -10.77 6.08 -26.57
C LYS A 304 -11.49 5.41 -27.75
N GLY A 305 -12.20 4.31 -27.47
CA GLY A 305 -12.90 3.50 -28.47
C GLY A 305 -12.01 2.61 -29.35
N LYS A 306 -10.68 2.61 -29.16
CA LYS A 306 -9.76 1.70 -29.85
C LYS A 306 -9.47 0.47 -28.99
N PRO A 307 -9.71 -0.76 -29.49
CA PRO A 307 -9.35 -1.96 -28.76
C PRO A 307 -7.82 -2.04 -28.61
N VAL A 308 -7.36 -2.33 -27.39
CA VAL A 308 -5.94 -2.52 -27.07
C VAL A 308 -5.60 -4.01 -27.19
N ASP A 309 -4.60 -4.33 -28.00
CA ASP A 309 -4.13 -5.71 -28.13
C ASP A 309 -3.40 -6.17 -26.85
N LEU A 310 -3.91 -7.27 -26.27
CA LEU A 310 -3.36 -7.93 -25.09
C LEU A 310 -2.71 -9.28 -25.43
N SER A 311 -2.73 -9.72 -26.69
CA SER A 311 -2.21 -11.02 -27.15
C SER A 311 -0.71 -11.20 -26.89
N ARG A 312 0.03 -10.11 -26.68
CA ARG A 312 1.45 -10.15 -26.26
C ARG A 312 1.67 -10.72 -24.85
N TYR A 313 0.62 -10.85 -24.04
CA TYR A 313 0.72 -11.35 -22.66
C TYR A 313 0.14 -12.77 -22.57
N PRO A 314 0.94 -13.77 -22.18
CA PRO A 314 0.46 -15.15 -22.06
C PRO A 314 -0.53 -15.29 -20.88
N ALA A 315 -1.47 -16.22 -21.02
CA ALA A 315 -2.41 -16.58 -19.96
C ALA A 315 -1.65 -16.98 -18.67
N GLY A 316 -2.16 -16.53 -17.52
CA GLY A 316 -1.57 -16.80 -16.20
C GLY A 316 -0.38 -15.92 -15.80
N LYS A 317 0.09 -15.00 -16.66
CA LYS A 317 1.07 -13.98 -16.28
C LYS A 317 0.44 -12.60 -16.18
N VAL A 318 0.97 -11.79 -15.25
CA VAL A 318 0.57 -10.40 -15.06
C VAL A 318 0.95 -9.57 -16.28
N ALA A 319 -0.01 -8.86 -16.87
CA ALA A 319 0.24 -7.87 -17.90
C ALA A 319 0.51 -6.50 -17.28
N ARG A 320 1.54 -5.82 -17.79
CA ARG A 320 1.88 -4.44 -17.40
C ARG A 320 2.00 -3.61 -18.66
N LEU A 321 1.03 -2.74 -18.88
CA LEU A 321 0.94 -1.93 -20.09
C LEU A 321 0.85 -0.45 -19.75
N LYS A 322 1.33 0.36 -20.69
CA LYS A 322 1.26 1.82 -20.65
C LYS A 322 0.43 2.27 -21.85
N LEU A 323 -0.56 3.13 -21.64
CA LEU A 323 -1.43 3.67 -22.70
C LEU A 323 -1.29 5.20 -22.75
N PRO A 324 -1.23 5.84 -23.92
CA PRO A 324 -1.05 5.23 -25.25
C PRO A 324 0.31 4.50 -25.38
N GLN A 325 0.36 3.48 -26.26
CA GLN A 325 1.57 2.69 -26.54
C GLN A 325 2.52 3.41 -27.49
#